data_AF-A0A1C6VWX8-F1
#
_entry.id   AF-A0A1C6VWX8-F1
#
_cell.length_a   1.000
_cell.length_b   1.000
_cell.length_c   1.000
_cell.angle_alpha   90.00
_cell.angle_beta   90.00
_cell.angle_gamma   90.00
#
_symmetry.space_group_name_H-M   'P 1'
#
loop_
_entity.id
_entity.type
_entity.pdbx_description
1 polymer ?
#
loop_
_entity_poly.entity_id
_entity_poly.type
_entity_poly.pdbx_seq_one_letter_code
_entity_poly.pdbx_strand_id
1 'polypeptide(L)'
;MRHVLTAVAASDWGRHLVLRGSVTMAAWVGDAAREPGDLDFVVTPHTITSDSADARALLDEIRTAVRATPGAGLRPDAITESAIWTYERADGRRPVIPFSAPQAPDGHVQVDITVDQALVRQLMRPELGAEADTFTAETVLSRQVDWTNCTDEYPGVTGTAEQWSRRLALALDRAWA
;
A
#
# COMPACT_ATOMS: atom_id res chain seq x y z
N MET A 1 -14.49 5.95 2.20
CA MET A 1 -13.07 5.71 2.51
C MET A 1 -12.74 5.80 4.00
N ARG A 2 -12.83 6.98 4.66
CA ARG A 2 -12.51 7.17 6.09
C ARG A 2 -13.23 6.19 7.05
N HIS A 3 -14.49 5.88 6.77
CA HIS A 3 -15.29 4.91 7.54
C HIS A 3 -14.68 3.50 7.52
N VAL A 4 -14.29 3.02 6.33
CA VAL A 4 -13.63 1.71 6.15
C VAL A 4 -12.25 1.70 6.81
N LEU A 5 -11.46 2.77 6.63
CA LEU A 5 -10.15 2.89 7.27
C LEU A 5 -10.25 2.80 8.80
N THR A 6 -11.27 3.43 9.39
CA THR A 6 -11.51 3.38 10.85
C THR A 6 -11.85 1.96 11.31
N ALA A 7 -12.70 1.25 10.56
CA ALA A 7 -13.06 -0.12 10.87
C ALA A 7 -11.86 -1.08 10.79
N VAL A 8 -11.03 -0.94 9.73
CA VAL A 8 -9.81 -1.75 9.55
C VAL A 8 -8.78 -1.45 10.62
N ALA A 9 -8.56 -0.17 10.95
CA ALA A 9 -7.62 0.23 12.00
C ALA A 9 -7.99 -0.27 13.40
N ALA A 10 -9.29 -0.52 13.65
CA ALA A 10 -9.79 -1.03 14.92
C ALA A 10 -9.80 -2.57 15.02
N SER A 11 -9.42 -3.28 13.95
CA SER A 11 -9.39 -4.74 13.91
C SER A 11 -8.10 -5.28 14.54
N ASP A 12 -8.07 -6.57 14.91
CA ASP A 12 -6.89 -7.23 15.46
C ASP A 12 -5.73 -7.24 14.45
N TRP A 13 -6.04 -7.28 13.16
CA TRP A 13 -5.04 -7.10 12.10
C TRP A 13 -4.55 -5.67 11.88
N GLY A 14 -5.16 -4.64 12.48
CA GLY A 14 -4.73 -3.25 12.28
C GLY A 14 -3.24 -3.01 12.56
N ARG A 15 -2.66 -3.75 13.53
CA ARG A 15 -1.22 -3.71 13.86
C ARG A 15 -0.29 -4.33 12.80
N HIS A 16 -0.86 -5.14 11.91
CA HIS A 16 -0.18 -5.86 10.84
C HIS A 16 -0.36 -5.17 9.48
N LEU A 17 -0.99 -3.98 9.46
CA LEU A 17 -1.32 -3.25 8.24
C LEU A 17 -0.66 -1.88 8.26
N VAL A 18 0.17 -1.61 7.26
CA VAL A 18 0.81 -0.31 7.05
C VAL A 18 0.10 0.40 5.91
N LEU A 19 -0.59 1.50 6.22
CA LEU A 19 -1.27 2.34 5.23
C LEU A 19 -0.25 3.01 4.30
N ARG A 20 -0.49 2.94 2.98
CA ARG A 20 0.31 3.58 1.93
C ARG A 20 -0.60 4.24 0.88
N GLY A 21 0.01 4.68 -0.22
CA GLY A 21 -0.70 5.15 -1.40
C GLY A 21 -1.39 6.50 -1.22
N SER A 22 -2.44 6.74 -2.01
CA SER A 22 -3.00 8.09 -2.18
C SER A 22 -3.60 8.69 -0.90
N VAL A 23 -4.06 7.84 0.03
CA VAL A 23 -4.66 8.29 1.31
C VAL A 23 -3.64 8.97 2.21
N THR A 24 -2.38 8.53 2.18
CA THR A 24 -1.35 9.14 3.02
C THR A 24 -0.92 10.51 2.52
N MET A 25 -1.14 10.82 1.23
CA MET A 25 -0.72 12.10 0.63
C MET A 25 -1.35 13.31 1.30
N ALA A 26 -2.61 13.22 1.76
CA ALA A 26 -3.27 14.31 2.48
C ALA A 26 -2.52 14.71 3.77
N ALA A 27 -1.87 13.74 4.44
CA ALA A 27 -1.06 14.03 5.62
C ALA A 27 0.29 14.69 5.28
N TRP A 28 0.76 14.56 4.03
CA TRP A 28 2.07 15.06 3.59
C TRP A 28 1.97 16.42 2.89
N VAL A 29 0.95 16.60 2.04
CA VAL A 29 0.81 17.81 1.21
C VAL A 29 -0.51 18.55 1.45
N GLY A 30 -1.29 18.14 2.45
CA GLY A 30 -2.53 18.82 2.86
C GLY A 30 -3.55 18.88 1.72
N ASP A 31 -4.20 20.05 1.59
CA ASP A 31 -5.25 20.30 0.60
C ASP A 31 -4.77 20.23 -0.87
N ALA A 32 -3.44 20.21 -1.11
CA ALA A 32 -2.90 19.99 -2.44
C ALA A 32 -2.98 18.51 -2.88
N ALA A 33 -3.27 17.59 -1.96
CA ALA A 33 -3.49 16.19 -2.30
C ALA A 33 -4.79 16.06 -3.09
N ARG A 34 -4.72 15.35 -4.22
CA ARG A 34 -5.96 14.91 -4.88
C ARG A 34 -6.78 14.03 -3.93
N GLU A 35 -8.09 13.99 -4.15
CA GLU A 35 -8.95 13.04 -3.47
C GLU A 35 -8.41 11.60 -3.67
N PRO A 36 -8.25 10.83 -2.59
CA PRO A 36 -7.75 9.46 -2.66
C PRO A 36 -8.76 8.54 -3.36
N GLY A 37 -8.23 7.58 -4.12
CA GLY A 37 -9.04 6.61 -4.88
C GLY A 37 -9.32 5.33 -4.10
N ASP A 38 -8.28 4.80 -3.45
CA ASP A 38 -8.26 3.46 -2.86
C ASP A 38 -7.58 3.49 -1.47
N LEU A 39 -7.85 2.47 -0.65
CA LEU A 39 -7.09 2.22 0.58
C LEU A 39 -5.98 1.21 0.30
N ASP A 40 -4.73 1.66 0.22
CA ASP A 40 -3.59 0.78 -0.02
C ASP A 40 -2.90 0.37 1.31
N PHE A 41 -2.67 -0.92 1.52
CA PHE A 41 -1.96 -1.46 2.68
C PHE A 41 -0.82 -2.39 2.29
N VAL A 42 0.24 -2.39 3.11
CA VAL A 42 1.26 -3.44 3.13
C VAL A 42 1.05 -4.30 4.37
N VAL A 43 1.08 -5.62 4.22
CA VAL A 43 0.95 -6.57 5.35
C VAL A 43 2.31 -6.84 5.98
N THR A 44 2.35 -6.86 7.31
CA THR A 44 3.52 -7.26 8.11
C THR A 44 3.11 -8.32 9.15
N PRO A 45 3.93 -9.35 9.43
CA PRO A 45 5.23 -9.64 8.83
C PRO A 45 5.11 -10.15 7.39
N HIS A 46 6.21 -9.99 6.64
CA HIS A 46 6.33 -10.38 5.23
C HIS A 46 6.12 -11.89 4.95
N THR A 47 6.12 -12.73 5.99
CA THR A 47 5.83 -14.17 5.88
C THR A 47 4.37 -14.47 5.56
N ILE A 48 3.49 -13.47 5.62
CA ILE A 48 2.08 -13.59 5.27
C ILE A 48 1.90 -13.36 3.77
N THR A 49 1.85 -14.44 3.01
CA THR A 49 1.59 -14.43 1.56
C THR A 49 0.10 -14.42 1.25
N SER A 50 -0.32 -13.99 0.05
CA SER A 50 -1.75 -13.83 -0.29
C SER A 50 -2.55 -15.14 -0.33
N ASP A 51 -1.87 -16.28 -0.39
CA ASP A 51 -2.43 -17.63 -0.37
C ASP A 51 -2.29 -18.32 0.99
N SER A 52 -1.69 -17.66 1.99
CA SER A 52 -1.52 -18.17 3.34
C SER A 52 -2.86 -18.25 4.10
N ALA A 53 -2.90 -19.06 5.16
CA ALA A 53 -4.04 -19.11 6.07
C ALA A 53 -4.26 -17.75 6.76
N ASP A 54 -3.16 -17.08 7.12
CA ASP A 54 -3.16 -15.77 7.77
C ASP A 54 -3.75 -14.68 6.87
N ALA A 55 -3.42 -14.66 5.58
CA ALA A 55 -4.04 -13.72 4.64
C ALA A 55 -5.55 -13.95 4.48
N ARG A 56 -6.02 -15.20 4.51
CA ARG A 56 -7.47 -15.50 4.50
C ARG A 56 -8.13 -15.00 5.78
N ALA A 57 -7.52 -15.24 6.93
CA ALA A 57 -8.01 -14.77 8.23
C ALA A 57 -8.08 -13.24 8.28
N LEU A 58 -7.04 -12.55 7.78
CA LEU A 58 -7.01 -11.10 7.61
C LEU A 58 -8.20 -10.58 6.78
N LEU A 59 -8.42 -11.16 5.61
CA LEU A 59 -9.50 -10.75 4.71
C LEU A 59 -10.88 -10.98 5.32
N ASP A 60 -11.08 -12.13 5.98
CA ASP A 60 -12.34 -12.45 6.66
C ASP A 60 -12.60 -11.53 7.86
N GLU A 61 -11.56 -11.14 8.60
CA GLU A 61 -11.69 -10.17 9.68
C GLU A 61 -11.99 -8.77 9.14
N ILE A 62 -11.34 -8.30 8.06
CA ILE A 62 -11.68 -7.03 7.41
C ILE A 62 -13.15 -7.01 7.02
N ARG A 63 -13.65 -8.09 6.38
CA ARG A 63 -15.07 -8.21 6.04
C ARG A 63 -15.96 -8.15 7.29
N THR A 64 -15.53 -8.77 8.38
CA THR A 64 -16.25 -8.78 9.66
C THR A 64 -16.24 -7.41 10.34
N ALA A 65 -15.13 -6.70 10.36
CA ALA A 65 -15.01 -5.35 10.91
C ALA A 65 -15.87 -4.35 10.12
N VAL A 66 -15.89 -4.48 8.79
CA VAL A 66 -16.77 -3.67 7.93
C VAL A 66 -18.25 -3.99 8.17
N ARG A 67 -18.61 -5.26 8.37
CA ARG A 67 -19.97 -5.66 8.79
C ARG A 67 -20.36 -5.10 10.16
N ALA A 68 -19.45 -5.15 11.12
CA ALA A 68 -19.68 -4.69 12.49
C ALA A 68 -19.77 -3.16 12.62
N THR A 69 -19.36 -2.43 11.59
CA THR A 69 -19.40 -0.95 11.55
C THR A 69 -20.37 -0.47 10.46
N PRO A 70 -21.69 -0.72 10.60
CA PRO A 70 -22.67 -0.31 9.59
C PRO A 70 -22.71 1.21 9.47
N GLY A 71 -22.75 1.72 8.25
CA GLY A 71 -22.72 3.17 7.98
C GLY A 71 -22.20 3.47 6.59
N ALA A 72 -22.28 4.75 6.20
CA ALA A 72 -21.81 5.26 4.90
C ALA A 72 -22.38 4.53 3.66
N GLY A 73 -23.47 3.80 3.81
CA GLY A 73 -24.11 3.07 2.72
C GLY A 73 -23.37 1.82 2.25
N LEU A 74 -22.37 1.35 3.01
CA LEU A 74 -21.62 0.14 2.67
C LEU A 74 -22.56 -1.05 2.55
N ARG A 75 -22.27 -1.96 1.61
CA ARG A 75 -22.96 -3.24 1.42
C ARG A 75 -21.98 -4.40 1.67
N PRO A 76 -21.70 -4.74 2.94
CA PRO A 76 -20.63 -5.68 3.28
C PRO A 76 -20.86 -7.10 2.75
N ASP A 77 -22.12 -7.49 2.59
CA ASP A 77 -22.49 -8.82 2.08
C ASP A 77 -22.30 -8.94 0.56
N ALA A 78 -22.01 -7.82 -0.11
CA ALA A 78 -21.71 -7.76 -1.53
C ALA A 78 -20.21 -7.50 -1.81
N ILE A 79 -19.34 -7.64 -0.80
CA ILE A 79 -17.89 -7.52 -0.99
C ILE A 79 -17.42 -8.63 -1.92
N THR A 80 -16.72 -8.24 -2.98
CA THR A 80 -16.01 -9.16 -3.88
C THR A 80 -14.51 -9.05 -3.66
N GLU A 81 -13.77 -10.07 -4.06
CA GLU A 81 -12.32 -10.11 -3.95
C GLU A 81 -11.74 -10.59 -5.27
N SER A 82 -10.65 -9.95 -5.69
CA SER A 82 -9.82 -10.43 -6.80
C SER A 82 -8.35 -10.41 -6.41
N ALA A 83 -7.52 -11.15 -7.14
CA ALA A 83 -6.10 -10.88 -7.15
C ALA A 83 -5.86 -9.44 -7.68
N ILE A 84 -4.83 -8.76 -7.15
CA ILE A 84 -4.37 -7.49 -7.72
C ILE A 84 -3.70 -7.82 -9.06
N TRP A 85 -4.11 -7.14 -10.13
CA TRP A 85 -3.45 -7.24 -11.43
C TRP A 85 -2.78 -5.92 -11.78
N THR A 86 -1.46 -5.93 -11.85
CA THR A 86 -0.62 -4.85 -12.39
C THR A 86 0.51 -5.45 -13.23
N TYR A 87 1.09 -4.63 -14.12
CA TYR A 87 2.27 -4.98 -14.92
C TYR A 87 3.45 -5.48 -14.04
N GLU A 88 3.50 -5.02 -12.78
CA GLU A 88 4.26 -5.61 -11.70
C GLU A 88 3.44 -6.72 -11.02
N ARG A 89 3.96 -7.96 -11.08
CA ARG A 89 3.40 -9.15 -10.41
C ARG A 89 3.67 -9.11 -8.91
N ALA A 90 3.12 -8.12 -8.21
CA ALA A 90 3.12 -8.11 -6.75
C ALA A 90 2.09 -9.11 -6.23
N ASP A 91 2.50 -9.96 -5.28
CA ASP A 91 1.54 -10.82 -4.59
C ASP A 91 0.58 -9.96 -3.76
N GLY A 92 -0.73 -10.13 -3.97
CA GLY A 92 -1.72 -9.24 -3.36
C GLY A 92 -3.18 -9.57 -3.64
N ARG A 93 -4.07 -8.92 -2.86
CA ARG A 93 -5.53 -9.06 -2.94
C ARG A 93 -6.23 -7.71 -2.90
N ARG A 94 -7.30 -7.61 -3.69
CA ARG A 94 -8.17 -6.44 -3.82
C ARG A 94 -9.59 -6.77 -3.39
N PRO A 95 -9.96 -6.55 -2.12
CA PRO A 95 -11.36 -6.42 -1.76
C PRO A 95 -12.00 -5.18 -2.40
N VAL A 96 -13.17 -5.37 -2.99
CA VAL A 96 -14.01 -4.29 -3.54
C VAL A 96 -15.28 -4.21 -2.71
N ILE A 97 -15.46 -3.08 -2.01
CA ILE A 97 -16.57 -2.86 -1.07
C ILE A 97 -17.57 -1.90 -1.73
N PRO A 98 -18.71 -2.40 -2.24
CA PRO A 98 -19.72 -1.53 -2.82
C PRO A 98 -20.45 -0.70 -1.76
N PHE A 99 -20.90 0.50 -2.13
CA PHE A 99 -21.72 1.37 -1.30
C PHE A 99 -22.77 2.14 -2.10
N SER A 100 -23.82 2.59 -1.42
CA SER A 100 -24.88 3.44 -1.98
C SER A 100 -25.14 4.62 -1.06
N ALA A 101 -25.18 5.84 -1.59
CA ALA A 101 -25.52 7.03 -0.82
C ALA A 101 -26.76 7.72 -1.41
N PRO A 102 -27.67 8.29 -0.60
CA PRO A 102 -28.95 8.84 -1.09
C PRO A 102 -28.86 9.92 -2.16
N GLN A 103 -27.71 10.59 -2.30
CA GLN A 103 -27.48 11.69 -3.25
C GLN A 103 -26.29 11.46 -4.19
N ALA A 104 -25.79 10.22 -4.30
CA ALA A 104 -24.70 9.88 -5.20
C ALA A 104 -25.01 8.58 -5.96
N PRO A 105 -24.46 8.39 -7.17
CA PRO A 105 -24.45 7.09 -7.82
C PRO A 105 -23.85 6.02 -6.91
N ASP A 106 -24.29 4.77 -7.09
CA ASP A 106 -23.66 3.61 -6.47
C ASP A 106 -22.15 3.61 -6.78
N GLY A 107 -21.35 3.39 -5.75
CA GLY A 107 -19.90 3.44 -5.81
C GLY A 107 -19.26 2.22 -5.16
N HIS A 108 -17.93 2.21 -5.13
CA HIS A 108 -17.17 1.20 -4.41
C HIS A 108 -15.91 1.82 -3.79
N VAL A 109 -15.40 1.16 -2.76
CA VAL A 109 -14.06 1.40 -2.20
C VAL A 109 -13.22 0.18 -2.53
N GLN A 110 -12.07 0.38 -3.19
CA GLN A 110 -11.08 -0.68 -3.35
C GLN A 110 -10.09 -0.62 -2.18
N VAL A 111 -9.70 -1.79 -1.70
CA VAL A 111 -8.64 -1.96 -0.71
C VAL A 111 -7.55 -2.79 -1.39
N ASP A 112 -6.35 -2.24 -1.58
CA ASP A 112 -5.25 -2.95 -2.23
C ASP A 112 -4.24 -3.38 -1.17
N ILE A 113 -3.95 -4.68 -1.11
CA ILE A 113 -3.03 -5.28 -0.14
C ILE A 113 -1.89 -5.96 -0.91
N THR A 114 -0.64 -5.51 -0.74
CA THR A 114 0.55 -6.03 -1.45
C THR A 114 1.68 -6.49 -0.51
N VAL A 115 2.52 -7.44 -0.95
CA VAL A 115 3.62 -8.02 -0.14
C VAL A 115 5.04 -7.88 -0.76
N ASP A 116 6.01 -7.60 0.14
CA ASP A 116 7.43 -8.04 0.31
C ASP A 116 8.64 -7.50 -0.49
N GLN A 117 9.77 -7.33 0.23
CA GLN A 117 11.16 -7.13 -0.21
C GLN A 117 11.59 -8.11 -1.30
N ALA A 118 11.18 -9.37 -1.25
CA ALA A 118 11.51 -10.35 -2.28
C ALA A 118 10.99 -9.94 -3.66
N LEU A 119 9.85 -9.24 -3.74
CA LEU A 119 9.36 -8.67 -4.99
C LEU A 119 10.28 -7.56 -5.49
N VAL A 120 10.71 -6.65 -4.60
CA VAL A 120 11.64 -5.58 -4.94
C VAL A 120 12.94 -6.19 -5.48
N ARG A 121 13.48 -7.22 -4.81
CA ARG A 121 14.65 -7.96 -5.29
C ARG A 121 14.38 -8.64 -6.64
N GLN A 122 13.23 -9.27 -6.83
CA GLN A 122 12.85 -9.90 -8.09
C GLN A 122 12.76 -8.89 -9.24
N LEU A 123 12.15 -7.73 -9.02
CA LEU A 123 12.00 -6.67 -10.03
C LEU A 123 13.32 -6.01 -10.39
N MET A 124 14.25 -5.92 -9.44
CA MET A 124 15.58 -5.37 -9.67
C MET A 124 16.52 -6.37 -10.36
N ARG A 125 16.20 -7.67 -10.35
CA ARG A 125 17.09 -8.74 -10.84
C ARG A 125 17.48 -8.61 -12.33
N PRO A 126 16.61 -8.19 -13.27
CA PRO A 126 16.99 -7.96 -14.65
C PRO A 126 18.10 -6.90 -14.81
N GLU A 127 18.09 -5.87 -13.97
CA GLU A 127 19.03 -4.74 -14.06
C GLU A 127 20.28 -4.93 -13.18
N LEU A 128 20.12 -5.54 -12.00
CA LEU A 128 21.16 -5.65 -10.99
C LEU A 128 21.78 -7.06 -10.87
N GLY A 129 21.23 -8.05 -11.55
CA GLY A 129 21.69 -9.43 -11.46
C GLY A 129 21.72 -9.95 -10.02
N ALA A 130 22.83 -10.56 -9.62
CA ALA A 130 22.99 -11.14 -8.27
C ALA A 130 23.01 -10.09 -7.14
N GLU A 131 23.29 -8.81 -7.43
CA GLU A 131 23.23 -7.76 -6.42
C GLU A 131 21.81 -7.50 -5.91
N ALA A 132 20.78 -7.88 -6.68
CA ALA A 132 19.41 -7.77 -6.24
C ALA A 132 19.14 -8.66 -5.01
N ASP A 133 19.80 -9.81 -4.92
CA ASP A 133 19.59 -10.79 -3.83
C ASP A 133 20.10 -10.25 -2.48
N THR A 134 21.02 -9.28 -2.49
CA THR A 134 21.57 -8.60 -1.31
C THR A 134 20.99 -7.20 -1.09
N PHE A 135 19.97 -6.79 -1.85
CA PHE A 135 19.37 -5.48 -1.71
C PHE A 135 18.71 -5.34 -0.33
N THR A 136 19.18 -4.36 0.44
CA THR A 136 18.64 -3.98 1.75
C THR A 136 18.31 -2.49 1.78
N ALA A 137 17.62 -2.06 2.84
CA ALA A 137 17.31 -0.65 3.04
C ALA A 137 18.57 0.21 3.07
N GLU A 138 19.65 -0.30 3.68
CA GLU A 138 20.95 0.36 3.76
C GLU A 138 21.60 0.53 2.38
N THR A 139 21.48 -0.47 1.49
CA THR A 139 22.09 -0.41 0.14
C THR A 139 21.54 0.71 -0.73
N VAL A 140 20.39 1.31 -0.38
CA VAL A 140 19.88 2.53 -1.03
C VAL A 140 20.81 3.72 -0.85
N LEU A 141 21.49 3.81 0.30
CA LEU A 141 22.36 4.94 0.64
C LEU A 141 23.63 4.99 -0.21
N SER A 142 24.08 3.85 -0.72
CA SER A 142 25.29 3.73 -1.54
C SER A 142 25.02 3.84 -3.05
N ARG A 143 23.76 3.91 -3.48
CA ARG A 143 23.40 3.96 -4.90
C ARG A 143 23.55 5.38 -5.44
N GLN A 144 24.19 5.50 -6.59
CA GLN A 144 24.21 6.77 -7.33
C GLN A 144 22.84 7.00 -7.96
N VAL A 145 22.29 8.19 -7.71
CA VAL A 145 21.03 8.65 -8.29
C VAL A 145 21.35 9.78 -9.25
N ASP A 146 20.86 9.68 -10.49
CA ASP A 146 20.90 10.81 -11.42
C ASP A 146 19.90 11.87 -10.97
N TRP A 147 20.36 12.70 -10.04
CA TRP A 147 19.52 13.69 -9.40
C TRP A 147 19.12 14.81 -10.37
N THR A 148 20.00 15.16 -11.29
CA THR A 148 19.74 16.18 -12.30
C THR A 148 18.58 15.75 -13.19
N ASN A 149 18.62 14.53 -13.73
CA ASN A 149 17.51 13.98 -14.52
C ASN A 149 16.21 13.93 -13.70
N CYS A 150 16.29 13.55 -12.44
CA CYS A 150 15.12 13.52 -11.55
C CYS A 150 14.50 14.92 -11.35
N THR A 151 15.31 15.94 -11.12
CA THR A 151 14.80 17.32 -10.96
C THR A 151 14.33 17.94 -12.28
N ASP A 152 14.87 17.50 -13.42
CA ASP A 152 14.42 17.94 -14.74
C ASP A 152 13.03 17.37 -15.07
N GLU A 153 12.77 16.09 -14.75
CA GLU A 153 11.45 15.48 -14.90
C GLU A 153 10.45 15.99 -13.84
N TYR A 154 10.92 16.31 -12.63
CA TYR A 154 10.08 16.70 -11.49
C TYR A 154 10.57 18.00 -10.81
N PRO A 155 10.41 19.17 -11.46
CA PRO A 155 10.97 20.44 -10.98
C PRO A 155 10.40 20.95 -9.66
N GLY A 156 9.26 20.41 -9.21
CA GLY A 156 8.66 20.73 -7.91
C GLY A 156 9.30 20.00 -6.72
N VAL A 157 10.20 19.03 -6.96
CA VAL A 157 10.85 18.26 -5.90
C VAL A 157 11.97 19.09 -5.26
N THR A 158 11.79 19.42 -3.98
CA THR A 158 12.79 20.15 -3.18
C THR A 158 13.71 19.21 -2.41
N GLY A 159 14.95 19.64 -2.14
CA GLY A 159 15.93 18.90 -1.33
C GLY A 159 17.09 18.33 -2.15
N THR A 160 17.83 17.39 -1.58
CA THR A 160 18.97 16.72 -2.23
C THR A 160 18.73 15.22 -2.40
N ALA A 161 19.41 14.60 -3.36
CA ALA A 161 19.40 13.14 -3.54
C ALA A 161 19.69 12.40 -2.22
N GLU A 162 20.68 12.86 -1.45
CA GLU A 162 21.04 12.26 -0.17
C GLU A 162 19.90 12.30 0.86
N GLN A 163 19.18 13.42 0.94
CA GLN A 163 18.02 13.54 1.84
C GLN A 163 16.91 12.57 1.44
N TRP A 164 16.66 12.42 0.14
CA TRP A 164 15.63 11.50 -0.37
C TRP A 164 16.04 10.03 -0.24
N SER A 165 17.29 9.68 -0.53
CA SER A 165 17.82 8.32 -0.32
C SER A 165 17.77 7.92 1.15
N ARG A 166 18.07 8.83 2.10
CA ARG A 166 17.92 8.57 3.54
C ARG A 166 16.46 8.35 3.95
N ARG A 167 15.54 9.15 3.41
CA ARG A 167 14.09 8.96 3.67
C ARG A 167 13.60 7.61 3.15
N LEU A 168 14.03 7.23 1.94
CA LEU A 168 13.70 5.94 1.34
C LEU A 168 14.29 4.78 2.15
N ALA A 169 15.58 4.85 2.51
CA ALA A 169 16.23 3.83 3.34
C ALA A 169 15.48 3.63 4.67
N LEU A 170 15.13 4.70 5.38
CA LEU A 170 14.35 4.60 6.62
C LEU A 170 12.95 4.03 6.43
N ALA A 171 12.30 4.34 5.31
CA ALA A 171 10.98 3.79 4.98
C ALA A 171 11.07 2.29 4.68
N LEU A 172 12.07 1.86 3.92
CA LEU A 172 12.30 0.45 3.59
C LEU A 172 12.75 -0.36 4.81
N ASP A 173 13.62 0.20 5.66
CA ASP A 173 14.10 -0.46 6.88
C ASP A 173 12.93 -0.79 7.81
N ARG A 174 12.02 0.17 8.00
CA ARG A 174 10.78 -0.04 8.79
C ARG A 174 9.81 -1.02 8.13
N ALA A 175 9.80 -1.10 6.81
CA ALA A 175 8.90 -1.98 6.07
C ALA A 175 9.44 -3.42 5.96
N TRP A 176 10.74 -3.63 6.15
CA TRP A 176 11.42 -4.91 5.97
C TRP A 176 11.98 -5.53 7.27
N ALA A 177 11.99 -4.78 8.38
CA ALA A 177 12.26 -5.29 9.72
C ALA A 177 11.14 -6.22 10.22
#